data_AF-A0A4Q7J9U4-F1
#
_entry.id   AF-A0A4Q7J9U4-F1
#
_cell.length_a   1.000
_cell.length_b   1.000
_cell.length_c   1.000
_cell.angle_alpha   90.00
_cell.angle_beta   90.00
_cell.angle_gamma   90.00
#
_symmetry.space_group_name_H-M   'P 1'
#
loop_
_entity.id
_entity.type
_entity.pdbx_description
1 polymer ?
#
loop_
_entity_poly.entity_id
_entity_poly.type
_entity_poly.pdbx_seq_one_letter_code
_entity_poly.pdbx_strand_id
1 'polypeptide(L)'
;MVEHGQGADTLGTNTEVGAVKLRNVYVERPPAGAYRPGEDARVAISLFATGRTDDRLTGVTSTDARAVRMRWDRACDGAAEPVLSIPLRGGEVPSPSGTPVTGHLPYYLTISDFNREVPAGTTVPLTFTFAHAGEVTLQAKVQPRDDSDEPADYACLTDPIRGPVVDR
;
A
#
# COMPACT_ATOMS: atom_id res chain seq x y z
N MET A 1 -14.07 -9.66 33.18
CA MET A 1 -14.24 -9.84 31.73
C MET A 1 -13.74 -8.56 31.10
N VAL A 2 -12.57 -8.61 30.47
CA VAL A 2 -12.00 -7.46 29.77
C VAL A 2 -12.78 -7.28 28.47
N GLU A 3 -13.28 -6.07 28.24
CA GLU A 3 -13.89 -5.68 26.97
C GLU A 3 -12.83 -5.80 25.87
N HIS A 4 -13.09 -6.70 24.91
CA HIS A 4 -12.40 -6.68 23.63
C HIS A 4 -12.98 -5.52 22.82
N GLY A 5 -12.45 -4.33 23.05
CA GLY A 5 -12.60 -3.22 22.11
C GLY A 5 -12.07 -3.69 20.76
N GLN A 6 -12.98 -3.97 19.84
CA GLN A 6 -12.71 -4.12 18.42
C GLN A 6 -12.29 -2.76 17.90
N GLY A 7 -11.08 -2.34 18.25
CA GLY A 7 -10.37 -1.39 17.43
C GLY A 7 -10.14 -2.10 16.12
N ALA A 8 -10.84 -1.67 15.06
CA ALA A 8 -10.25 -1.71 13.74
C ALA A 8 -8.98 -0.85 13.84
N ASP A 9 -7.92 -1.44 14.37
CA ASP A 9 -6.61 -0.85 14.51
C ASP A 9 -6.23 -0.54 13.07
N THR A 10 -6.31 0.75 12.73
CA THR A 10 -5.97 1.23 11.40
C THR A 10 -4.47 1.04 11.30
N LEU A 11 -4.08 -0.17 10.89
CA LEU A 11 -2.71 -0.67 10.97
C LEU A 11 -1.74 0.20 10.17
N GLY A 12 -2.28 1.01 9.25
CA GLY A 12 -1.56 2.00 8.49
C GLY A 12 -1.78 3.44 8.94
N THR A 13 -0.74 4.23 8.72
CA THR A 13 -0.74 5.66 8.95
C THR A 13 -1.60 6.34 7.88
N ASN A 14 -2.37 7.35 8.30
CA ASN A 14 -3.15 8.20 7.41
C ASN A 14 -2.57 9.61 7.40
N THR A 15 -2.66 10.27 6.25
CA THR A 15 -2.28 11.68 6.10
C THR A 15 -3.01 12.28 4.91
N GLU A 16 -2.93 13.60 4.76
CA GLU A 16 -3.47 14.30 3.61
C GLU A 16 -2.55 15.45 3.18
N VAL A 17 -2.60 15.75 1.89
CA VAL A 17 -1.83 16.81 1.25
C VAL A 17 -2.69 17.49 0.21
N GLY A 18 -3.04 18.75 0.45
CA GLY A 18 -4.00 19.48 -0.38
C GLY A 18 -5.32 18.71 -0.53
N ALA A 19 -5.61 18.28 -1.75
CA ALA A 19 -6.80 17.50 -2.09
C ALA A 19 -6.56 15.97 -2.06
N VAL A 20 -5.38 15.48 -1.73
CA VAL A 20 -5.06 14.04 -1.78
C VAL A 20 -4.97 13.48 -0.36
N LYS A 21 -5.64 12.36 -0.12
CA LYS A 21 -5.66 11.60 1.13
C LYS A 21 -4.95 10.27 0.94
N LEU A 22 -3.99 10.01 1.81
CA LEU A 22 -3.26 8.76 1.91
C LEU A 22 -3.82 8.02 3.14
N ARG A 23 -4.23 6.78 2.95
CA ARG A 23 -4.82 5.95 4.01
C ARG A 23 -4.16 4.59 4.03
N ASN A 24 -4.22 3.95 5.20
CA ASN A 24 -3.70 2.61 5.41
C ASN A 24 -2.26 2.45 4.90
N VAL A 25 -1.40 3.44 5.16
CA VAL A 25 0.01 3.38 4.75
C VAL A 25 0.81 2.60 5.78
N TYR A 26 1.24 1.40 5.42
CA TYR A 26 2.08 0.56 6.27
C TYR A 26 3.07 -0.26 5.43
N VAL A 27 4.20 -0.57 6.04
CA VAL A 27 5.18 -1.52 5.50
C VAL A 27 4.77 -2.92 5.95
N GLU A 28 4.73 -3.85 5.00
CA GLU A 28 4.41 -5.26 5.28
C GLU A 28 5.40 -5.84 6.30
N ARG A 29 4.99 -6.94 6.94
CA ARG A 29 5.79 -7.59 7.97
C ARG A 29 7.12 -8.12 7.39
N PRO A 30 8.27 -7.87 8.06
CA PRO A 30 9.52 -8.52 7.71
C PRO A 30 9.49 -10.02 8.06
N PRO A 31 9.96 -10.92 7.18
CA PRO A 31 9.89 -12.36 7.39
C PRO A 31 10.69 -12.82 8.61
N ALA A 32 11.83 -12.17 8.88
CA ALA A 32 12.71 -12.46 10.00
C ALA A 32 12.42 -11.62 11.26
N GLY A 33 11.41 -10.74 11.24
CA GLY A 33 11.07 -9.82 12.34
C GLY A 33 11.78 -8.47 12.28
N ALA A 34 12.75 -8.30 11.38
CA ALA A 34 13.33 -7.03 10.99
C ALA A 34 13.76 -7.13 9.53
N TYR A 35 13.69 -6.01 8.80
CA TYR A 35 14.37 -5.86 7.52
C TYR A 35 15.83 -5.48 7.77
N ARG A 36 16.75 -6.16 7.10
CA ARG A 36 18.19 -5.91 7.17
C ARG A 36 18.62 -4.91 6.08
N PRO A 37 19.79 -4.29 6.22
CA PRO A 37 20.37 -3.52 5.14
C PRO A 37 20.48 -4.34 3.85
N GLY A 38 20.04 -3.77 2.73
CA GLY A 38 19.98 -4.44 1.42
C GLY A 38 18.73 -5.27 1.19
N GLU A 39 17.84 -5.43 2.18
CA GLU A 39 16.56 -6.10 1.97
C GLU A 39 15.51 -5.15 1.40
N ASP A 40 14.49 -5.77 0.79
CA ASP A 40 13.36 -5.09 0.19
C ASP A 40 12.12 -5.26 1.06
N ALA A 41 11.23 -4.27 1.04
CA ALA A 41 9.92 -4.36 1.65
C ALA A 41 8.84 -3.88 0.70
N ARG A 42 7.61 -4.33 0.98
CA ARG A 42 6.42 -3.84 0.32
C ARG A 42 5.68 -2.89 1.24
N VAL A 43 5.04 -1.89 0.64
CA VAL A 43 4.24 -0.90 1.34
C VAL A 43 2.85 -0.91 0.74
N ALA A 44 1.86 -1.19 1.58
CA ALA A 44 0.46 -1.03 1.23
C ALA A 44 0.07 0.44 1.42
N ILE A 45 -0.74 0.95 0.49
CA ILE A 45 -1.25 2.33 0.55
C ILE A 45 -2.57 2.41 -0.19
N SER A 46 -3.49 3.21 0.36
CA SER A 46 -4.72 3.62 -0.32
C SER A 46 -4.67 5.12 -0.62
N LEU A 47 -4.80 5.45 -1.90
CA LEU A 47 -4.78 6.81 -2.42
C LEU A 47 -6.19 7.26 -2.81
N PHE A 48 -6.61 8.41 -2.28
CA PHE A 48 -7.89 9.04 -2.61
C PHE A 48 -7.66 10.52 -2.90
N ALA A 49 -8.36 11.09 -3.87
CA ALA A 49 -8.40 12.52 -4.12
C ALA A 49 -9.79 13.07 -3.78
N THR A 50 -9.85 14.10 -2.95
CA THR A 50 -11.06 14.87 -2.69
C THR A 50 -11.11 16.07 -3.62
N GLY A 51 -11.89 15.97 -4.70
CA GLY A 51 -12.07 17.06 -5.66
C GLY A 51 -12.38 16.57 -7.07
N ARG A 52 -12.56 17.52 -7.99
CA ARG A 52 -12.74 17.26 -9.43
C ARG A 52 -11.41 17.29 -10.21
N THR A 53 -10.32 17.68 -9.56
CA THR A 53 -9.02 17.83 -10.21
C THR A 53 -8.28 16.51 -10.15
N ASP A 54 -7.91 15.99 -11.32
CA ASP A 54 -7.07 14.82 -11.42
C ASP A 54 -5.67 15.10 -10.87
N ASP A 55 -5.12 14.14 -10.14
CA ASP A 55 -3.73 14.19 -9.68
C ASP A 55 -3.00 12.90 -10.06
N ARG A 56 -1.72 12.83 -9.75
CA ARG A 56 -0.92 11.61 -9.89
C ARG A 56 0.21 11.62 -8.90
N LEU A 57 0.43 10.47 -8.25
CA LEU A 57 1.65 10.21 -7.52
C LEU A 57 2.78 10.04 -8.54
N THR A 58 3.82 10.86 -8.46
CA THR A 58 4.93 10.90 -9.42
C THR A 58 6.24 10.37 -8.85
N GLY A 59 6.33 10.28 -7.52
CA GLY A 59 7.53 9.79 -6.86
C GLY A 59 7.24 9.42 -5.42
N VAL A 60 8.00 8.45 -4.93
CA VAL A 60 8.09 8.13 -3.51
C VAL A 60 9.56 7.96 -3.18
N THR A 61 9.99 8.50 -2.05
CA THR A 61 11.36 8.37 -1.54
C THR A 61 11.35 8.04 -0.06
N SER A 62 12.45 7.47 0.43
CA SER A 62 12.69 7.23 1.85
C SER A 62 14.13 7.57 2.18
N THR A 63 14.37 8.11 3.38
CA THR A 63 15.74 8.31 3.89
C THR A 63 16.36 7.03 4.41
N ASP A 64 15.57 6.00 4.70
CA ASP A 64 16.02 4.71 5.25
C ASP A 64 16.28 3.66 4.16
N ALA A 65 16.10 3.99 2.88
CA ALA A 65 16.29 3.08 1.77
C ALA A 65 16.88 3.76 0.54
N ARG A 66 17.43 2.96 -0.38
CA ARG A 66 18.05 3.48 -1.61
C ARG A 66 17.03 3.94 -2.64
N ALA A 67 15.93 3.22 -2.77
CA ALA A 67 14.89 3.53 -3.74
C ALA A 67 13.52 3.09 -3.24
N VAL A 68 12.48 3.79 -3.68
CA VAL A 68 11.10 3.32 -3.56
C VAL A 68 10.49 3.32 -4.96
N ARG A 69 9.93 2.19 -5.36
CA ARG A 69 9.33 1.99 -6.69
C ARG A 69 7.84 1.78 -6.56
N MET A 70 7.07 2.45 -7.42
CA MET A 70 5.64 2.21 -7.53
C MET A 70 5.41 0.96 -8.39
N ARG A 71 4.53 0.07 -7.92
CA ARG A 71 4.08 -1.12 -8.62
C ARG A 71 2.59 -1.00 -8.88
N TRP A 72 2.15 -1.31 -10.09
CA TRP A 72 0.73 -1.29 -10.44
C TRP A 72 0.42 -2.41 -11.43
N ASP A 73 -0.47 -3.31 -11.01
CA ASP A 73 -1.10 -4.30 -11.88
C ASP A 73 -2.30 -3.64 -12.58
N ARG A 74 -2.06 -3.16 -13.81
CA ARG A 74 -3.10 -2.52 -14.64
C ARG A 74 -3.94 -3.53 -15.41
N ALA A 75 -3.47 -4.77 -15.53
CA ALA A 75 -4.14 -5.83 -16.27
C ALA A 75 -5.00 -6.70 -15.35
N CYS A 76 -4.84 -6.57 -14.02
CA CYS A 76 -5.34 -7.53 -13.04
C CYS A 76 -4.89 -8.97 -13.38
N ASP A 77 -3.66 -9.15 -13.85
CA ASP A 77 -3.09 -10.46 -14.21
C ASP A 77 -2.27 -11.09 -13.06
N GLY A 78 -2.23 -10.41 -11.91
CA GLY A 78 -1.45 -10.78 -10.74
C GLY A 78 0.00 -10.29 -10.79
N ALA A 79 0.42 -9.60 -11.86
CA ALA A 79 1.77 -9.10 -12.06
C ALA A 79 1.81 -7.56 -11.99
N ALA A 80 2.14 -7.02 -10.80
CA ALA A 80 2.32 -5.59 -10.65
C ALA A 80 3.64 -5.10 -11.28
N GLU A 81 3.52 -4.37 -12.38
CA GLU A 81 4.65 -3.81 -13.12
C GLU A 81 5.19 -2.53 -12.46
N PRO A 82 6.49 -2.21 -12.62
CA PRO A 82 7.03 -0.93 -12.16
C PRO A 82 6.46 0.21 -13.01
N VAL A 83 5.91 1.23 -12.34
CA VAL A 83 5.35 2.42 -13.00
C VAL A 83 6.05 3.68 -12.51
N LEU A 84 6.10 4.69 -13.38
CA LEU A 84 6.66 6.02 -13.05
C LEU A 84 5.65 6.91 -12.34
N SER A 85 4.36 6.61 -12.46
CA SER A 85 3.32 7.38 -11.77
C SER A 85 2.03 6.58 -11.61
N ILE A 86 1.31 6.83 -10.52
CA ILE A 86 -0.03 6.29 -10.28
C ILE A 86 -1.04 7.45 -10.41
N PRO A 87 -1.95 7.42 -11.41
CA PRO A 87 -2.94 8.47 -11.59
C PRO A 87 -4.09 8.34 -10.58
N LEU A 88 -4.58 9.49 -10.11
CA LEU A 88 -5.83 9.64 -9.37
C LEU A 88 -6.83 10.35 -10.29
N ARG A 89 -7.79 9.61 -10.84
CA ARG A 89 -8.81 10.14 -11.76
C ARG A 89 -10.18 10.03 -11.12
N GLY A 90 -10.95 11.12 -11.13
CA GLY A 90 -12.30 11.11 -10.55
C GLY A 90 -12.33 10.84 -9.04
N GLY A 91 -11.22 11.04 -8.33
CA GLY A 91 -11.13 10.91 -6.88
C GLY A 91 -10.42 9.67 -6.37
N GLU A 92 -9.99 8.76 -7.24
CA GLU A 92 -9.37 7.49 -6.84
C GLU A 92 -8.46 6.93 -7.94
N VAL A 93 -7.68 5.91 -7.61
CA VAL A 93 -6.84 5.22 -8.61
C VAL A 93 -7.75 4.38 -9.50
N PRO A 94 -7.67 4.49 -10.85
CA PRO A 94 -8.52 3.72 -11.74
C PRO A 94 -8.42 2.22 -11.50
N SER A 95 -9.56 1.57 -11.26
CA SER A 95 -9.64 0.11 -11.15
C SER A 95 -9.27 -0.53 -12.50
N PRO A 96 -8.41 -1.57 -12.50
CA PRO A 96 -8.17 -2.38 -13.68
C PRO A 96 -9.49 -3.02 -14.14
N SER A 97 -9.80 -2.90 -15.43
CA SER A 97 -10.83 -3.71 -16.10
C SER A 97 -12.29 -3.55 -15.61
N GLY A 98 -12.62 -2.55 -14.79
CA GLY A 98 -14.00 -2.31 -14.34
C GLY A 98 -14.55 -3.34 -13.35
N THR A 99 -13.71 -4.26 -12.87
CA THR A 99 -14.08 -5.24 -11.84
C THR A 99 -13.97 -4.57 -10.46
N PRO A 100 -14.96 -4.73 -9.57
CA PRO A 100 -14.81 -4.32 -8.18
C PRO A 100 -13.66 -5.10 -7.55
N VAL A 101 -12.62 -4.37 -7.17
CA VAL A 101 -11.42 -4.91 -6.53
C VAL A 101 -11.78 -5.23 -5.07
N THR A 102 -12.00 -6.51 -4.77
CA THR A 102 -12.16 -7.00 -3.38
C THR A 102 -10.81 -7.47 -2.87
N GLY A 103 -10.25 -6.81 -1.83
CA GLY A 103 -8.93 -7.14 -1.26
C GLY A 103 -7.94 -5.97 -1.30
N HIS A 104 -6.64 -6.27 -1.43
CA HIS A 104 -5.58 -5.26 -1.57
C HIS A 104 -5.67 -4.50 -2.90
N LEU A 105 -5.47 -3.20 -2.88
CA LEU A 105 -5.46 -2.37 -4.09
C LEU A 105 -4.46 -2.92 -5.13
N PRO A 106 -4.73 -2.77 -6.44
CA PRO A 106 -3.90 -3.34 -7.51
C PRO A 106 -2.54 -2.63 -7.64
N TYR A 107 -2.20 -1.77 -6.69
CA TYR A 107 -0.97 -1.03 -6.62
C TYR A 107 -0.40 -1.08 -5.21
N TYR A 108 0.92 -1.07 -5.13
CA TYR A 108 1.69 -1.02 -3.89
C TYR A 108 3.04 -0.38 -4.18
N LEU A 109 3.84 -0.13 -3.13
CA LEU A 109 5.20 0.34 -3.31
C LEU A 109 6.19 -0.74 -2.91
N THR A 110 7.35 -0.76 -3.56
CA THR A 110 8.50 -1.58 -3.16
C THR A 110 9.58 -0.65 -2.68
N ILE A 111 9.92 -0.73 -1.39
CA ILE A 111 11.14 -0.18 -0.85
C ILE A 111 12.26 -1.15 -1.23
N SER A 112 13.32 -0.63 -1.84
CA SER A 112 14.48 -1.42 -2.25
C SER A 112 15.74 -0.96 -1.54
N ASP A 113 16.55 -1.96 -1.15
CA ASP A 113 17.81 -1.80 -0.45
C ASP A 113 17.70 -0.86 0.77
N PHE A 114 17.14 -1.36 1.88
CA PHE A 114 17.24 -0.61 3.15
C PHE A 114 18.70 -0.28 3.46
N ASN A 115 18.96 0.92 3.98
CA ASN A 115 20.33 1.32 4.35
C ASN A 115 20.66 1.01 5.81
N ARG A 116 19.68 0.56 6.59
CA ARG A 116 19.79 0.22 8.01
C ARG A 116 18.83 -0.92 8.35
N GLU A 117 19.01 -1.49 9.53
CA GLU A 117 18.03 -2.43 10.08
C GLU A 117 16.74 -1.69 10.47
N VAL A 118 15.60 -2.27 10.08
CA VAL A 118 14.25 -1.77 10.38
C VAL A 118 13.44 -2.88 11.07
N PRO A 119 13.34 -2.86 12.41
CA PRO A 119 12.57 -3.85 13.16
C PRO A 119 11.06 -3.76 12.93
N ALA A 120 10.35 -4.88 13.06
CA ALA A 120 8.89 -4.90 13.09
C ALA A 120 8.34 -4.01 14.22
N GLY A 121 7.19 -3.36 14.00
CA GLY A 121 6.59 -2.43 14.94
C GLY A 121 7.25 -1.04 15.00
N THR A 122 8.30 -0.80 14.20
CA THR A 122 8.90 0.55 14.04
C THR A 122 8.24 1.33 12.91
N THR A 123 8.82 2.46 12.51
CA THR A 123 8.31 3.31 11.44
C THR A 123 9.39 3.65 10.42
N VAL A 124 9.01 3.70 9.15
CA VAL A 124 9.85 4.13 8.04
C VAL A 124 9.32 5.46 7.49
N PRO A 125 10.14 6.52 7.39
CA PRO A 125 9.74 7.77 6.77
C PRO A 125 9.59 7.57 5.27
N LEU A 126 8.40 7.88 4.75
CA LEU A 126 8.09 7.87 3.32
C LEU A 126 7.62 9.26 2.90
N THR A 127 8.26 9.78 1.86
CA THR A 127 7.94 11.06 1.26
C THR A 127 7.29 10.81 -0.09
N PHE A 128 6.08 11.34 -0.29
CA PHE A 128 5.25 11.15 -1.47
C PHE A 128 5.14 12.46 -2.24
N THR A 129 5.46 12.45 -3.53
CA THR A 129 5.45 13.62 -4.39
C THR A 129 4.35 13.50 -5.44
N PHE A 130 3.38 14.40 -5.38
CA PHE A 130 2.25 14.49 -6.30
C PHE A 130 2.47 15.61 -7.33
N ALA A 131 1.89 15.45 -8.52
CA ALA A 131 2.04 16.44 -9.58
C ALA A 131 1.37 17.78 -9.26
N HIS A 132 0.24 17.77 -8.54
CA HIS A 132 -0.51 18.99 -8.22
C HIS A 132 -0.65 19.25 -6.72
N ALA A 133 -0.87 18.22 -5.90
CA ALA A 133 -1.03 18.39 -4.46
C ALA A 133 0.27 18.76 -3.72
N GLY A 134 1.44 18.55 -4.34
CA GLY A 134 2.74 18.81 -3.73
C GLY A 134 3.31 17.57 -3.04
N GLU A 135 4.05 17.78 -1.95
CA GLU A 135 4.79 16.71 -1.26
C GLU A 135 4.32 16.54 0.18
N VAL A 136 4.29 15.29 0.65
CA VAL A 136 3.98 14.95 2.04
C VAL A 136 4.88 13.84 2.55
N THR A 137 5.37 14.00 3.78
CA THR A 137 6.13 12.97 4.48
C THR A 137 5.30 12.38 5.60
N LEU A 138 5.27 11.05 5.69
CA LEU A 138 4.59 10.33 6.76
C LEU A 138 5.47 9.19 7.29
N GLN A 139 5.23 8.81 8.55
CA GLN A 139 5.93 7.71 9.20
C GLN A 139 5.13 6.41 9.05
N ALA A 140 5.45 5.60 8.04
CA ALA A 140 4.74 4.36 7.76
C ALA A 140 5.12 3.30 8.80
N LYS A 141 4.14 2.79 9.55
CA LYS A 141 4.37 1.72 10.52
C LYS A 141 4.75 0.42 9.82
N VAL A 142 5.72 -0.30 10.37
CA VAL A 142 6.07 -1.66 9.96
C VAL A 142 5.21 -2.62 10.76
N GLN A 143 4.47 -3.50 10.07
CA GLN A 143 3.56 -4.41 10.74
C GLN A 143 4.29 -5.22 11.83
N PRO A 144 3.76 -5.26 13.07
CA PRO A 144 4.33 -6.09 14.13
C PRO A 144 4.16 -7.59 13.81
N ARG A 145 4.94 -8.44 14.47
CA ARG A 145 4.74 -9.90 14.46
C ARG A 145 3.55 -10.25 15.37
N ASP A 146 2.40 -10.46 14.76
CA ASP A 146 1.25 -11.17 15.31
C ASP A 146 0.96 -12.40 14.43
N ASP A 147 1.05 -13.59 15.00
CA ASP A 147 0.84 -14.88 14.31
C ASP A 147 -0.55 -15.03 13.65
N SER A 148 -1.50 -14.12 13.90
CA SER A 148 -2.84 -14.12 13.29
C SER A 148 -3.01 -13.19 12.08
N ASP A 149 -1.98 -12.46 11.66
CA ASP A 149 -2.03 -11.62 10.45
C ASP A 149 -1.54 -12.46 9.26
N GLU A 150 -2.46 -13.24 8.69
CA GLU A 150 -2.24 -13.88 7.38
C GLU A 150 -2.07 -12.74 6.35
N PRO A 151 -1.01 -12.73 5.52
CA PRO A 151 -0.89 -11.71 4.47
C PRO A 151 -2.13 -11.79 3.61
N ALA A 152 -2.93 -10.71 3.61
CA ALA A 152 -4.22 -10.75 2.95
C ALA A 152 -4.05 -11.00 1.44
N ASP A 153 -4.98 -11.78 0.89
CA ASP A 153 -4.98 -12.13 -0.53
C ASP A 153 -4.95 -10.86 -1.39
N TYR A 154 -4.02 -10.84 -2.35
CA TYR A 154 -3.91 -9.77 -3.34
C TYR A 154 -5.24 -9.64 -4.08
N ALA A 155 -5.77 -8.43 -4.22
CA ALA A 155 -6.90 -8.30 -5.13
C ALA A 155 -6.46 -8.50 -6.58
N CYS A 156 -7.45 -8.70 -7.43
CA CYS A 156 -7.36 -9.31 -8.77
C CYS A 156 -7.19 -10.83 -8.75
N LEU A 157 -6.85 -11.46 -7.62
CA LEU A 157 -7.02 -12.91 -7.44
C LEU A 157 -8.51 -13.20 -7.20
N THR A 158 -9.33 -13.02 -8.25
CA THR A 158 -10.54 -13.82 -8.33
C THR A 158 -10.05 -15.25 -8.47
N ASP A 159 -10.07 -16.02 -7.40
CA ASP A 159 -9.79 -17.44 -7.43
C ASP A 159 -10.58 -18.07 -8.61
N PRO A 160 -9.92 -18.60 -9.67
CA PRO A 160 -10.63 -19.30 -10.72
C PRO A 160 -11.03 -20.73 -10.32
N ILE A 161 -10.74 -21.17 -9.08
CA ILE A 161 -10.92 -22.55 -8.61
C ILE A 161 -12.24 -22.74 -7.83
N ARG A 162 -12.92 -21.66 -7.43
CA ARG A 162 -14.24 -21.69 -6.82
C ARG A 162 -15.25 -21.18 -7.84
N GLY A 163 -15.61 -22.08 -8.76
CA GLY A 163 -16.79 -21.91 -9.61
C GLY A 163 -18.03 -21.57 -8.77
N PRO A 164 -19.08 -20.99 -9.39
CA PRO A 164 -20.29 -20.63 -8.67
C PRO A 164 -20.86 -21.87 -7.97
N VAL A 165 -21.03 -21.79 -6.65
CA VAL A 165 -21.92 -22.71 -5.93
C VAL A 165 -23.33 -22.43 -6.45
N VAL A 166 -23.72 -23.18 -7.47
CA VAL A 166 -25.10 -23.26 -7.94
C VAL A 166 -25.89 -24.01 -6.87
N ASP A 167 -26.48 -23.27 -5.94
CA ASP A 167 -27.50 -23.80 -5.05
C ASP A 167 -28.73 -24.11 -5.92
N ARG A 168 -29.11 -25.39 -5.96
CA ARG A 168 -30.17 -25.92 -6.81
C ARG A 168 -31.29 -26.49 -5.95
#